data_AF-A0A936TCF6-F1
#
_entry.id   AF-A0A936TCF6-F1
#
_cell.length_a   1.000
_cell.length_b   1.000
_cell.length_c   1.000
_cell.angle_alpha   90.00
_cell.angle_beta   90.00
_cell.angle_gamma   90.00
#
_symmetry.space_group_name_H-M   'P 1'
#
loop_
_entity.id
_entity.type
_entity.pdbx_description
1 polymer ?
#
loop_
_entity_poly.entity_id
_entity_poly.type
_entity_poly.pdbx_seq_one_letter_code
_entity_poly.pdbx_strand_id
1 'polypeptide(L)'
;MNRYVIILFFFLTSLLKGQSDLNRLLNANHTDSTLASKRKINYVFKGKNWFVKYNPLSLVFGGALFFYQGVISPQIMQGCAFEPSCSAFSKACIHEFGLIKGISLSTDRLTRCTRLSSIDFHPVLFNNNNKVNDIPEYYRLRSKK
;
A
#
# COMPACT_ATOMS: atom_id res chain seq x y z
N MET A 1 61.16 -15.97 -14.08
CA MET A 1 60.59 -15.25 -12.92
C MET A 1 59.56 -14.18 -13.28
N ASN A 2 59.76 -13.35 -14.31
CA ASN A 2 58.87 -12.20 -14.58
C ASN A 2 57.41 -12.50 -14.98
N ARG A 3 57.09 -13.64 -15.60
CA ARG A 3 55.70 -13.92 -16.05
C ARG A 3 54.73 -14.20 -14.90
N TYR A 4 55.18 -14.87 -13.84
CA TYR A 4 54.35 -15.14 -12.66
C TYR A 4 54.09 -13.87 -11.82
N VAL A 5 55.04 -12.94 -11.78
CA VAL A 5 54.88 -11.65 -11.08
C VAL A 5 53.79 -10.80 -11.73
N ILE A 6 53.74 -10.76 -13.07
CA ILE A 6 52.72 -10.02 -13.81
C ILE A 6 51.33 -10.63 -13.61
N ILE A 7 51.22 -11.97 -13.61
CA ILE A 7 49.96 -12.67 -13.36
C ILE A 7 49.48 -12.43 -11.93
N LEU A 8 50.37 -12.49 -10.94
CA LEU A 8 50.04 -12.24 -9.53
C LEU A 8 49.59 -10.79 -9.30
N PHE A 9 50.23 -9.83 -9.99
CA PHE A 9 49.84 -8.41 -9.95
C PHE A 9 48.46 -8.16 -10.59
N PHE A 10 48.18 -8.81 -11.73
CA PHE A 10 46.84 -8.75 -12.37
C PHE A 10 45.76 -9.40 -11.50
N PHE A 11 46.08 -10.50 -10.81
CA PHE A 11 45.14 -11.18 -9.92
C PHE A 11 44.87 -10.38 -8.64
N LEU A 12 45.90 -9.76 -8.05
CA LEU A 12 45.78 -8.94 -6.84
C LEU A 12 44.96 -7.66 -7.10
N THR A 13 45.20 -6.98 -8.22
CA THR A 13 44.43 -5.79 -8.62
C THR A 13 42.95 -6.09 -8.88
N SER A 14 42.64 -7.30 -9.34
CA SER A 14 41.27 -7.78 -9.52
C SER A 14 40.53 -7.98 -8.18
N LEU A 15 41.22 -8.51 -7.17
CA LEU A 15 40.69 -8.69 -5.81
C LEU A 15 40.42 -7.36 -5.10
N LEU A 16 41.28 -6.35 -5.31
CA LEU A 16 41.13 -5.00 -4.74
C LEU A 16 39.90 -4.26 -5.30
N LYS A 17 39.59 -4.42 -6.60
CA LYS A 17 38.39 -3.84 -7.22
C LYS A 17 37.08 -4.44 -6.69
N GLY A 18 37.07 -5.74 -6.34
CA GLY A 18 35.89 -6.41 -5.81
C GLY A 18 35.44 -5.90 -4.43
N GLN A 19 36.39 -5.50 -3.58
CA GLN A 19 36.09 -5.02 -2.21
C GLN A 19 35.37 -3.66 -2.21
N SER A 20 35.67 -2.78 -3.17
CA SER A 20 35.04 -1.45 -3.25
C SER A 20 33.57 -1.49 -3.68
N ASP A 21 33.19 -2.45 -4.54
CA ASP A 21 31.81 -2.58 -5.01
C ASP A 21 30.88 -3.17 -3.93
N LEU A 22 31.38 -4.12 -3.12
CA LEU A 22 30.63 -4.65 -1.98
C LEU A 22 30.34 -3.58 -0.92
N ASN A 23 31.32 -2.71 -0.64
CA ASN A 23 31.15 -1.60 0.29
C ASN A 23 30.12 -0.57 -0.22
N ARG A 24 30.01 -0.37 -1.54
CA ARG A 24 28.95 0.48 -2.13
C ARG A 24 27.56 -0.11 -1.97
N LEU A 25 27.42 -1.43 -2.15
CA LEU A 25 26.13 -2.12 -1.98
C LEU A 25 25.68 -2.14 -0.51
N LEU A 26 26.59 -2.38 0.44
CA LEU A 26 26.29 -2.30 1.87
C LEU A 26 25.86 -0.89 2.31
N ASN A 27 26.54 0.16 1.81
CA ASN A 27 26.18 1.54 2.11
C ASN A 27 24.85 1.98 1.48
N ALA A 28 24.54 1.55 0.25
CA ALA A 28 23.26 1.83 -0.40
C ALA A 28 22.08 1.14 0.32
N ASN A 29 22.26 -0.10 0.77
CA ASN A 29 21.23 -0.83 1.52
C ASN A 29 20.96 -0.21 2.90
N HIS A 30 21.99 0.39 3.53
CA HIS A 30 21.83 1.04 4.83
C HIS A 30 20.91 2.27 4.78
N THR A 31 20.92 3.01 3.66
CA THR A 31 20.05 4.19 3.50
C THR A 31 18.60 3.85 3.23
N ASP A 32 18.31 2.76 2.51
CA ASP A 32 16.93 2.38 2.12
C ASP A 32 16.08 1.85 3.29
N SER A 33 16.70 1.16 4.25
CA SER A 33 15.97 0.58 5.40
C SER A 33 15.30 1.63 6.29
N THR A 34 15.81 2.87 6.31
CA THR A 34 15.28 3.95 7.15
C THR A 34 14.11 4.70 6.48
N LEU A 35 13.91 4.53 5.17
CA LEU A 35 12.83 5.12 4.38
C LEU A 35 11.63 4.19 4.15
N ALA A 36 11.67 2.96 4.69
CA ALA A 36 10.51 2.09 4.78
C ALA A 36 9.55 2.64 5.85
N SER A 37 8.85 3.74 5.51
CA SER A 37 7.80 4.36 6.33
C SER A 37 6.82 3.28 6.79
N LYS A 38 6.90 2.91 8.08
CA LYS A 38 6.11 1.83 8.65
C LYS A 38 4.64 2.25 8.59
N ARG A 39 3.90 1.73 7.61
CA ARG A 39 2.48 2.04 7.39
C ARG A 39 1.68 1.74 8.68
N LYS A 40 1.10 2.76 9.32
CA LYS A 40 0.31 2.60 10.54
C LYS A 40 -1.08 2.04 10.20
N ILE A 41 -1.34 0.80 10.60
CA ILE A 41 -2.63 0.14 10.39
C ILE A 41 -3.49 0.32 11.64
N ASN A 42 -4.64 0.98 11.49
CA ASN A 42 -5.61 1.19 12.57
C ASN A 42 -6.83 0.29 12.40
N TYR A 43 -7.34 -0.29 13.48
CA TYR A 43 -8.61 -1.01 13.48
C TYR A 43 -9.80 -0.08 13.21
N VAL A 44 -10.75 -0.53 12.38
CA VAL A 44 -11.86 0.30 11.86
C VAL A 44 -12.78 0.80 12.97
N PHE A 45 -13.12 -0.04 13.95
CA PHE A 45 -14.07 0.30 15.02
C PHE A 45 -13.39 0.83 16.29
N LYS A 46 -12.18 1.40 16.17
CA LYS A 46 -11.50 2.04 17.30
C LYS A 46 -12.33 3.24 17.78
N GLY A 47 -12.76 3.23 19.04
CA GLY A 47 -13.51 4.34 19.65
C GLY A 47 -15.03 4.33 19.42
N LYS A 48 -15.59 3.29 18.80
CA LYS A 48 -17.06 3.09 18.73
C LYS A 48 -17.59 2.47 20.02
N ASN A 49 -18.91 2.52 20.21
CA ASN A 49 -19.61 1.95 21.37
C ASN A 49 -19.21 0.48 21.58
N TRP A 50 -19.16 0.06 22.84
CA TRP A 50 -18.76 -1.31 23.22
C TRP A 50 -19.59 -2.39 22.50
N PHE A 51 -20.88 -2.15 22.27
CA PHE A 51 -21.76 -3.06 21.54
C PHE A 51 -21.31 -3.32 20.10
N VAL A 52 -20.93 -2.26 19.36
CA VAL A 52 -20.42 -2.40 17.98
C VAL A 52 -19.03 -3.05 17.99
N LYS A 53 -18.22 -2.78 19.02
CA LYS A 53 -16.87 -3.35 19.15
C LYS A 53 -16.87 -4.87 19.38
N TYR A 54 -17.80 -5.38 20.20
CA TYR A 54 -17.86 -6.81 20.56
C TYR A 54 -18.87 -7.62 19.74
N ASN A 55 -19.59 -7.00 18.80
CA ASN A 55 -20.45 -7.74 17.89
C ASN A 55 -19.59 -8.72 17.04
N PRO A 56 -19.92 -10.03 17.00
CA PRO A 56 -19.15 -11.03 16.26
C PRO A 56 -18.95 -10.63 14.79
N LEU A 57 -19.97 -10.03 14.17
CA LEU A 57 -19.92 -9.58 12.78
C LEU A 57 -18.88 -8.47 12.58
N SER A 58 -18.84 -7.50 13.51
CA SER A 58 -17.88 -6.39 13.44
C SER A 58 -16.45 -6.87 13.70
N LEU A 59 -16.28 -7.86 14.57
CA LEU A 59 -14.99 -8.46 14.86
C LEU A 59 -14.46 -9.26 13.66
N VAL A 60 -15.31 -10.06 13.01
CA VAL A 60 -14.96 -10.83 11.81
C VAL A 60 -14.57 -9.89 10.66
N PHE A 61 -15.41 -8.92 10.29
CA PHE A 61 -15.13 -8.03 9.17
C PHE A 61 -14.01 -7.04 9.47
N GLY A 62 -14.01 -6.45 10.66
CA GLY A 62 -12.95 -5.52 11.09
C GLY A 62 -11.59 -6.23 11.16
N GLY A 63 -11.57 -7.46 11.68
CA GLY A 63 -10.39 -8.31 11.72
C GLY A 63 -9.90 -8.70 10.32
N ALA A 64 -10.80 -9.13 9.44
CA ALA A 64 -10.47 -9.44 8.05
C ALA A 64 -9.86 -8.24 7.30
N LEU A 65 -10.43 -7.04 7.47
CA LEU A 65 -9.87 -5.83 6.86
C LEU A 65 -8.51 -5.47 7.45
N PHE A 66 -8.33 -5.61 8.77
CA PHE A 66 -7.05 -5.36 9.43
C PHE A 66 -5.96 -6.34 8.96
N PHE A 67 -6.30 -7.62 8.84
CA PHE A 67 -5.43 -8.66 8.31
C PHE A 67 -5.05 -8.39 6.84
N TYR A 68 -6.04 -8.07 5.99
CA TYR A 68 -5.81 -7.67 4.59
C TYR A 68 -4.84 -6.48 4.50
N GLN A 69 -5.01 -5.48 5.36
CA GLN A 69 -4.15 -4.30 5.43
C GLN A 69 -2.72 -4.60 5.89
N GLY A 70 -2.53 -5.61 6.75
CA GLY A 70 -1.23 -5.98 7.32
C GLY A 70 -0.42 -6.97 6.50
N VAL A 71 -1.09 -7.92 5.86
CA VAL A 71 -0.44 -9.05 5.21
C VAL A 71 -0.51 -8.95 3.69
N ILE A 72 -1.70 -8.68 3.15
CA ILE A 72 -1.93 -8.75 1.70
C ILE A 72 -1.54 -7.42 1.03
N SER A 73 -1.97 -6.28 1.59
CA SER A 73 -1.73 -4.97 0.99
C SER A 73 -0.25 -4.61 0.76
N PRO A 74 0.71 -4.96 1.65
CA PRO A 74 2.13 -4.68 1.39
C PRO A 74 2.74 -5.55 0.29
N GLN A 75 2.18 -6.75 0.05
CA GLN A 75 2.65 -7.67 -0.98
C GLN A 75 2.19 -7.26 -2.38
N ILE A 76 1.11 -6.47 -2.46
CA ILE A 76 0.63 -5.91 -3.72
C ILE A 76 1.59 -4.80 -4.15
N MET A 77 2.51 -5.14 -5.05
CA MET A 77 3.53 -4.24 -5.60
C MET A 77 2.93 -3.14 -6.51
N GLN A 78 1.65 -3.27 -6.88
CA GLN A 78 0.95 -2.32 -7.74
C GLN A 78 0.27 -1.23 -6.89
N GLY A 79 0.63 0.03 -7.14
CA GLY A 79 -0.05 1.17 -6.53
C GLY A 79 -1.54 1.20 -6.89
N CYS A 80 -2.39 1.58 -5.93
CA CYS A 80 -3.83 1.74 -6.15
C CYS A 80 -4.09 2.85 -7.19
N ALA A 81 -5.01 2.59 -8.12
CA ALA A 81 -5.42 3.54 -9.18
C ALA A 81 -6.25 4.72 -8.64
N PHE A 82 -6.80 4.59 -7.44
CA PHE A 82 -7.65 5.60 -6.82
C PHE A 82 -6.96 6.35 -5.69
N GLU A 83 -7.40 7.58 -5.46
CA GLU A 83 -7.07 8.39 -4.29
C GLU A 83 -8.38 8.77 -3.57
N PRO A 84 -8.51 8.52 -2.24
CA PRO A 84 -7.61 7.72 -1.39
C PRO A 84 -7.54 6.25 -1.83
N SER A 85 -6.54 5.51 -1.33
CA SER A 85 -6.40 4.06 -1.63
C SER A 85 -7.66 3.27 -1.28
N CYS A 86 -7.94 2.17 -1.98
CA CYS A 86 -9.10 1.31 -1.71
C CYS A 86 -9.19 0.89 -0.24
N SER A 87 -8.06 0.56 0.40
CA SER A 87 -8.04 0.19 1.83
C SER A 87 -8.44 1.34 2.77
N ALA A 88 -8.09 2.58 2.41
CA ALA A 88 -8.46 3.79 3.15
C ALA A 88 -9.92 4.17 2.89
N PHE A 89 -10.37 4.08 1.63
CA PHE A 89 -11.77 4.23 1.26
C PHE A 89 -12.65 3.24 2.03
N SER A 90 -12.30 1.94 2.05
CA SER A 90 -13.07 0.93 2.77
C SER A 90 -13.20 1.23 4.25
N LYS A 91 -12.12 1.70 4.89
CA LYS A 91 -12.13 2.10 6.29
C LYS A 91 -13.08 3.28 6.52
N ALA A 92 -13.02 4.30 5.66
CA ALA A 92 -13.88 5.46 5.75
C ALA A 92 -15.35 5.10 5.51
N CYS A 93 -15.65 4.31 4.48
CA CYS A 93 -17.01 3.86 4.16
C CYS A 93 -17.62 3.01 5.28
N ILE A 94 -16.86 2.08 5.87
CA ILE A 94 -17.38 1.29 7.01
C ILE A 94 -17.57 2.16 8.24
N HIS A 95 -16.67 3.13 8.48
CA HIS A 95 -16.78 4.04 9.61
C HIS A 95 -17.99 4.98 9.53
N GLU A 96 -18.30 5.45 8.32
CA GLU A 96 -19.36 6.43 8.03
C GLU A 96 -20.72 5.77 7.75
N PHE A 97 -20.76 4.78 6.86
CA PHE A 97 -22.00 4.14 6.39
C PHE A 97 -22.33 2.82 7.10
N GLY A 98 -21.46 2.35 7.99
CA GLY A 98 -21.60 1.06 8.66
C GLY A 98 -21.14 -0.13 7.82
N LEU A 99 -21.25 -1.34 8.36
CA LEU A 99 -20.73 -2.55 7.72
C LEU A 99 -21.39 -2.86 6.38
N ILE A 100 -22.72 -2.90 6.32
CA ILE A 100 -23.44 -3.39 5.13
C ILE A 100 -23.16 -2.49 3.92
N LYS A 101 -23.49 -1.19 4.04
CA LYS A 101 -23.26 -0.22 2.96
C LYS A 101 -21.77 0.06 2.73
N GLY A 102 -20.96 0.05 3.79
CA GLY A 102 -19.52 0.24 3.67
C GLY A 102 -18.83 -0.88 2.89
N ILE A 103 -19.21 -2.14 3.15
CA ILE A 103 -18.66 -3.32 2.46
C ILE A 103 -19.13 -3.37 1.00
N SER A 104 -20.39 -3.09 0.71
CA SER A 104 -20.88 -3.12 -0.68
C SER A 104 -20.14 -2.10 -1.55
N LEU A 105 -20.00 -0.85 -1.09
CA LEU A 105 -19.24 0.20 -1.78
C LEU A 105 -17.75 -0.15 -1.90
N SER A 106 -17.17 -0.73 -0.85
CA SER A 106 -15.77 -1.17 -0.85
C SER A 106 -15.51 -2.25 -1.89
N THR A 107 -16.39 -3.25 -1.95
CA THR A 107 -16.26 -4.39 -2.86
C THR A 107 -16.39 -3.94 -4.31
N ASP A 108 -17.41 -3.13 -4.58
CA ASP A 108 -17.66 -2.50 -5.88
C ASP A 108 -16.46 -1.67 -6.38
N ARG A 109 -15.77 -0.93 -5.49
CA ARG A 109 -14.56 -0.21 -5.86
C ARG A 109 -13.36 -1.13 -6.05
N LEU A 110 -13.24 -2.20 -5.26
CA LEU A 110 -12.11 -3.12 -5.33
C LEU A 110 -12.11 -3.90 -6.66
N THR A 111 -13.28 -4.29 -7.18
CA THR A 111 -13.40 -4.94 -8.49
C THR A 111 -12.99 -4.02 -9.64
N ARG A 112 -13.22 -2.71 -9.51
CA ARG A 112 -12.74 -1.69 -10.45
C ARG A 112 -11.28 -1.28 -10.22
N CYS A 113 -10.62 -1.72 -9.15
CA CYS A 113 -9.26 -1.28 -8.84
C CYS A 113 -8.23 -2.12 -9.60
N THR A 114 -8.02 -1.78 -10.86
CA THR A 114 -6.94 -2.33 -11.70
C THR A 114 -6.23 -1.19 -12.42
N ARG A 115 -4.99 -1.42 -12.89
CA ARG A 115 -4.29 -0.43 -13.72
C ARG A 115 -4.96 -0.18 -15.06
N LEU A 116 -5.65 -1.18 -15.60
CA LEU A 116 -6.29 -1.04 -16.90
C LEU A 116 -7.57 -0.22 -16.80
N SER A 117 -8.37 -0.47 -15.76
CA SER A 117 -9.63 0.26 -15.53
C SER A 117 -9.42 1.76 -15.29
N SER A 118 -8.24 2.22 -14.85
CA SER A 118 -7.99 3.66 -14.77
C SER A 118 -8.13 4.37 -16.13
N ILE A 119 -7.89 3.67 -17.24
CA ILE A 119 -7.95 4.25 -18.60
C ILE A 119 -9.39 4.63 -19.00
N ASP A 120 -10.38 3.90 -18.46
CA ASP A 120 -11.79 4.08 -18.83
C ASP A 120 -12.46 5.26 -18.10
N PHE A 121 -11.78 5.90 -17.14
CA PHE A 121 -12.34 7.04 -16.40
C PHE A 121 -12.22 8.34 -17.17
N HIS A 122 -13.23 9.19 -17.02
CA HIS A 122 -13.22 10.54 -17.59
C HIS A 122 -12.05 11.37 -17.02
N PRO A 123 -11.29 12.12 -17.85
CA PRO A 123 -10.07 12.82 -17.44
C PRO A 123 -10.27 13.82 -16.29
N VAL A 124 -11.47 14.38 -16.13
CA VAL A 124 -11.83 15.32 -15.05
C VAL A 124 -11.79 14.68 -13.65
N LEU A 125 -11.80 13.35 -13.55
CA LEU A 125 -11.75 12.64 -12.26
C LEU A 125 -10.32 12.47 -11.73
N PHE A 126 -9.30 12.78 -12.53
CA PHE A 126 -7.91 12.60 -12.11
C PHE A 126 -7.41 13.78 -11.27
N ASN A 127 -6.70 13.45 -10.20
CA ASN A 127 -5.91 14.43 -9.43
C ASN A 127 -4.54 14.64 -10.09
N ASN A 128 -3.77 15.63 -9.63
CA ASN A 128 -2.40 15.95 -10.05
C ASN A 128 -1.43 14.74 -10.01
N ASN A 129 -1.76 13.72 -9.21
CA ASN A 129 -0.98 12.47 -9.09
C ASN A 129 -1.40 11.37 -10.10
N ASN A 130 -2.19 11.70 -11.13
CA ASN A 130 -2.75 10.75 -12.10
C ASN A 130 -3.51 9.57 -11.47
N LYS A 131 -4.23 9.86 -10.39
CA LYS A 131 -5.13 8.90 -9.72
C LYS A 131 -6.55 9.40 -9.77
N VAL A 132 -7.49 8.46 -9.88
CA VAL A 132 -8.92 8.74 -9.90
C VAL A 132 -9.37 9.15 -8.49
N ASN A 133 -9.90 10.36 -8.36
CA ASN A 133 -10.40 10.90 -7.11
C ASN A 133 -11.81 10.34 -6.83
N ASP A 134 -11.92 9.50 -5.81
CA ASP A 134 -13.19 8.89 -5.42
C ASP A 134 -13.29 8.91 -3.89
N ILE A 135 -14.13 9.79 -3.37
CA ILE A 135 -14.24 10.12 -1.94
C ILE A 135 -15.54 9.52 -1.40
N PRO A 136 -15.56 8.95 -0.17
CA PRO A 136 -16.77 8.39 0.43
C PRO A 136 -17.98 9.33 0.42
N GLU A 137 -17.74 10.64 0.51
CA GLU A 137 -18.74 11.71 0.49
C GLU A 137 -19.68 11.63 -0.72
N TYR A 138 -19.21 11.18 -1.88
CA TYR A 138 -20.05 11.03 -3.09
C TYR A 138 -21.18 10.01 -2.92
N TYR A 139 -21.05 9.07 -1.97
CA TYR A 139 -22.03 8.02 -1.69
C TYR A 139 -22.97 8.38 -0.53
N ARG A 140 -22.83 9.56 0.05
CA ARG A 140 -23.79 10.08 1.02
C ARG A 140 -25.09 10.36 0.27
N LEU A 141 -26.14 9.60 0.59
CA LEU A 141 -27.46 9.90 0.07
C LEU A 141 -27.83 11.28 0.60
N ARG A 142 -28.03 12.25 -0.29
CA ARG A 142 -28.52 13.57 0.09
C ARG A 142 -29.86 13.33 0.77
N SER A 143 -29.90 13.49 2.10
CA SER A 143 -31.15 13.55 2.83
C SER A 143 -31.96 14.67 2.17
N LYS A 144 -33.08 14.33 1.51
CA LYS A 144 -34.10 15.34 1.25
C LYS A 144 -34.44 15.92 2.62
N LYS A 145 -34.17 17.21 2.78
CA LYS A 145 -34.58 17.96 3.96
C LYS A 145 -36.09 18.13 3.92
#